data_AF-A0A1S1QN57-F1
#
_entry.id   AF-A0A1S1QN57-F1
#
_cell.length_a   1.000
_cell.length_b   1.000
_cell.length_c   1.000
_cell.angle_alpha   90.00
_cell.angle_beta   90.00
_cell.angle_gamma   90.00
#
_symmetry.space_group_name_H-M   'P 1'
#
loop_
_entity.id
_entity.type
_entity.pdbx_description
1 polymer ?
#
loop_
_entity_poly.entity_id
_entity_poly.type
_entity_poly.pdbx_seq_one_letter_code
_entity_poly.pdbx_strand_id
1 'polypeptide(L)'
;MSSETASVRGRAARVLPRLTSTVLRVGLGLVWLVAGALKIGDPDGMVRSVRAFRILPESLVDPVAYAVPFVEIALGVLLIVGLAVRLGAVVSGLLFAVYTAAIISAAARGLRIDCGCFSTGGDLTAEAPTHYTQEIVRDSALLIASALLARWPNGFLAVDQLLTRPTQPPLDDDEDDYLGSTDGTTVEKDNAAAGTAQTDLTAAAVADPDRPGAGTTRAGTVGKRR
;
A
#
# COMPACT_ATOMS: atom_id res chain seq x y z
N MET A 1 -30.01 5.74 -23.46
CA MET A 1 -28.70 6.26 -23.95
C MET A 1 -27.97 7.18 -22.95
N SER A 2 -28.43 8.39 -22.59
CA SER A 2 -27.65 9.28 -21.68
C SER A 2 -27.59 8.81 -20.21
N SER A 3 -28.60 8.09 -19.73
CA SER A 3 -28.64 7.51 -18.38
C SER A 3 -27.80 6.23 -18.25
N GLU A 4 -27.69 5.43 -19.32
CA GLU A 4 -26.85 4.23 -19.37
C GLU A 4 -25.36 4.56 -19.33
N THR A 5 -24.93 5.60 -20.06
CA THR A 5 -23.52 6.01 -20.09
C THR A 5 -23.06 6.59 -18.74
N ALA A 6 -23.92 7.31 -18.03
CA ALA A 6 -23.66 7.78 -16.67
C ALA A 6 -23.57 6.62 -15.66
N SER A 7 -24.45 5.61 -15.78
CA SER A 7 -24.45 4.40 -14.93
C SER A 7 -23.23 3.51 -15.15
N VAL A 8 -22.79 3.33 -16.40
CA VAL A 8 -21.57 2.57 -16.73
C VAL A 8 -20.33 3.30 -16.20
N ARG A 9 -20.25 4.63 -16.33
CA ARG A 9 -19.14 5.43 -15.80
C ARG A 9 -19.08 5.42 -14.27
N GLY A 10 -20.24 5.44 -13.61
CA GLY A 10 -20.35 5.31 -12.15
C GLY A 10 -20.01 3.91 -11.62
N ARG A 11 -20.32 2.84 -12.36
CA ARG A 11 -19.88 1.46 -12.03
C ARG A 11 -18.39 1.28 -12.27
N ALA A 12 -17.87 1.74 -13.40
CA ALA A 12 -16.45 1.68 -13.73
C ALA A 12 -15.57 2.43 -12.70
N ALA A 13 -16.01 3.62 -12.25
CA ALA A 13 -15.30 4.39 -11.22
C ALA A 13 -15.19 3.67 -9.86
N ARG A 14 -16.13 2.77 -9.52
CA ARG A 14 -16.09 1.97 -8.29
C ARG A 14 -15.29 0.67 -8.43
N VAL A 15 -15.19 0.12 -9.64
CA VAL A 15 -14.51 -1.16 -9.92
C VAL A 15 -13.03 -0.97 -10.24
N LEU A 16 -12.67 0.13 -10.91
CA LEU A 16 -11.28 0.44 -11.29
C LEU A 16 -10.30 0.41 -10.10
N PRO A 17 -10.54 1.10 -8.96
CA PRO A 17 -9.60 1.06 -7.83
C PRO A 17 -9.45 -0.34 -7.21
N ARG A 18 -10.50 -1.17 -7.26
CA ARG A 18 -10.49 -2.55 -6.74
C ARG A 18 -9.70 -3.50 -7.63
N LEU A 19 -9.82 -3.34 -8.94
CA LEU A 19 -9.01 -4.07 -9.92
C LEU A 19 -7.54 -3.66 -9.82
N THR A 20 -7.25 -2.36 -9.75
CA THR A 20 -5.87 -1.86 -9.59
C THR A 20 -5.20 -2.43 -8.34
N SER A 21 -5.88 -2.43 -7.19
CA SER A 21 -5.37 -3.05 -5.95
C SER A 21 -5.09 -4.55 -6.12
N THR A 22 -5.98 -5.28 -6.80
CA THR A 22 -5.82 -6.72 -7.05
C THR A 22 -4.62 -7.00 -7.97
N VAL A 23 -4.48 -6.24 -9.06
CA VAL A 23 -3.35 -6.37 -10.00
C VAL A 23 -2.03 -6.03 -9.32
N LEU A 24 -1.97 -4.94 -8.56
CA LEU A 24 -0.77 -4.56 -7.78
C LEU A 24 -0.40 -5.66 -6.79
N ARG A 25 -1.38 -6.22 -6.08
CA ARG A 25 -1.16 -7.29 -5.11
C ARG A 25 -0.60 -8.56 -5.75
N VAL A 26 -1.27 -9.05 -6.81
CA VAL A 26 -0.83 -10.26 -7.52
C VAL A 26 0.51 -10.03 -8.19
N GLY A 27 0.71 -8.87 -8.83
CA GLY A 27 1.99 -8.51 -9.45
C GLY A 27 3.14 -8.48 -8.45
N LEU A 28 2.95 -7.81 -7.30
CA LEU A 28 3.97 -7.74 -6.24
C LEU A 28 4.27 -9.13 -5.66
N GLY A 29 3.23 -9.94 -5.44
CA GLY A 29 3.39 -11.30 -4.96
C GLY A 29 4.13 -12.21 -5.94
N LEU A 30 3.83 -12.10 -7.24
CA LEU A 30 4.55 -12.83 -8.30
C LEU A 30 6.02 -12.42 -8.38
N VAL A 31 6.31 -11.12 -8.26
CA VAL A 31 7.69 -10.62 -8.24
C VAL A 31 8.47 -11.26 -7.10
N TRP A 32 7.90 -11.27 -5.88
CA TRP A 32 8.53 -11.91 -4.73
C TRP A 32 8.72 -13.42 -4.88
N LEU A 33 7.71 -14.13 -5.42
CA LEU A 33 7.82 -15.57 -5.68
C LEU A 33 8.93 -15.90 -6.68
N VAL A 34 8.97 -15.18 -7.81
CA VAL A 34 9.98 -15.40 -8.85
C VAL A 34 11.36 -15.05 -8.30
N ALA A 35 11.49 -13.92 -7.60
CA ALA A 35 12.75 -13.50 -7.00
C ALA A 35 13.28 -14.53 -6.00
N GLY A 36 12.43 -15.08 -5.12
CA GLY A 36 12.84 -16.09 -4.15
C GLY A 36 13.13 -17.45 -4.78
N ALA A 37 12.33 -17.87 -5.76
CA ALA A 37 12.53 -19.13 -6.48
C ALA A 37 13.87 -19.15 -7.24
N LEU A 38 14.25 -18.03 -7.87
CA LEU A 38 15.55 -17.91 -8.54
C LEU A 38 16.73 -18.02 -7.55
N LYS A 39 16.56 -17.55 -6.31
CA LYS A 39 17.61 -17.59 -5.28
C LYS A 39 17.78 -18.95 -4.60
N ILE A 40 16.75 -19.79 -4.58
CA ILE A 40 16.84 -21.16 -4.02
C ILE A 40 17.73 -22.07 -4.89
N GLY A 41 17.81 -21.81 -6.20
CA GLY A 41 18.57 -22.65 -7.13
C GLY A 41 20.09 -22.63 -6.95
N ASP A 42 20.65 -21.56 -6.38
CA ASP A 42 22.08 -21.42 -6.08
C ASP A 42 22.29 -20.70 -4.73
N PRO A 43 22.16 -21.43 -3.60
CA PRO A 43 22.34 -20.84 -2.27
C PRO A 43 23.75 -20.29 -2.05
N ASP A 44 24.77 -20.94 -2.62
CA ASP A 44 26.16 -20.47 -2.55
C ASP A 44 26.33 -19.16 -3.34
N GLY A 45 25.61 -19.00 -4.45
CA GLY A 45 25.46 -17.74 -5.18
C GLY A 45 24.90 -16.63 -4.32
N MET A 46 23.88 -16.92 -3.52
CA MET A 46 23.34 -15.92 -2.58
C MET A 46 24.33 -15.52 -1.50
N VAL A 47 25.11 -16.45 -0.95
CA VAL A 47 26.18 -16.12 0.00
C VAL A 47 27.23 -15.21 -0.65
N ARG A 48 27.68 -15.53 -1.87
CA ARG A 48 28.61 -14.69 -2.63
C ARG A 48 28.05 -13.29 -2.87
N SER A 49 26.77 -13.20 -3.24
CA SER A 49 26.07 -11.93 -3.46
C SER A 49 26.02 -11.07 -2.21
N VAL A 50 25.56 -11.63 -1.08
CA VAL A 50 25.47 -10.90 0.20
C VAL A 50 26.86 -10.45 0.66
N ARG A 51 27.87 -11.31 0.53
CA ARG A 51 29.26 -10.98 0.87
C ARG A 51 29.82 -9.84 -0.01
N ALA A 52 29.48 -9.81 -1.29
CA ALA A 52 29.94 -8.81 -2.24
C ALA A 52 29.49 -7.37 -1.87
N PHE A 53 28.36 -7.22 -1.16
CA PHE A 53 27.94 -5.90 -0.65
C PHE A 53 28.89 -5.33 0.43
N ARG A 54 29.65 -6.18 1.15
CA ARG A 54 30.59 -5.76 2.22
C ARG A 54 29.96 -4.84 3.27
N ILE A 55 28.69 -5.07 3.61
CA ILE A 55 27.94 -4.30 4.62
C ILE A 55 27.85 -5.08 5.94
N LEU A 56 27.72 -6.41 5.86
CA LEU A 56 27.52 -7.29 7.02
C LEU A 56 28.85 -7.90 7.48
N PRO A 57 29.01 -8.19 8.79
CA PRO A 57 30.10 -9.02 9.28
C PRO A 57 29.95 -10.47 8.81
N GLU A 58 31.06 -11.18 8.68
CA GLU A 58 31.10 -12.53 8.09
C GLU A 58 30.16 -13.53 8.78
N SER A 59 29.97 -13.41 10.10
CA SER A 59 29.05 -14.26 10.87
C SER A 59 27.57 -14.09 10.52
N LEU A 60 27.19 -12.98 9.87
CA LEU A 60 25.81 -12.68 9.48
C LEU A 60 25.55 -12.89 7.98
N VAL A 61 26.59 -13.14 7.17
CA VAL A 61 26.44 -13.36 5.73
C VAL A 61 25.58 -14.58 5.46
N ASP A 62 25.94 -15.74 6.02
CA ASP A 62 25.23 -16.99 5.76
C ASP A 62 23.77 -16.96 6.27
N PRO A 63 23.49 -16.56 7.54
CA PRO A 63 22.11 -16.49 8.02
C PRO A 63 21.21 -15.61 7.16
N VAL A 64 21.71 -14.46 6.71
CA VAL A 64 20.94 -13.53 5.88
C VAL A 64 20.78 -14.08 4.46
N ALA A 65 21.83 -14.62 3.86
CA ALA A 65 21.78 -15.22 2.54
C ALA A 65 20.77 -16.37 2.45
N TYR A 66 20.70 -17.21 3.49
CA TYR A 66 19.71 -18.29 3.55
C TYR A 66 18.31 -17.81 3.91
N ALA A 67 18.17 -16.80 4.78
CA ALA A 67 16.84 -16.33 5.22
C ALA A 67 16.08 -15.57 4.13
N VAL A 68 16.78 -14.76 3.33
CA VAL A 68 16.16 -13.88 2.33
C VAL A 68 15.24 -14.63 1.36
N PRO A 69 15.66 -15.72 0.69
CA PRO A 69 14.79 -16.45 -0.25
C PRO A 69 13.47 -16.95 0.38
N PHE A 70 13.52 -17.42 1.63
CA PHE A 70 12.31 -17.86 2.33
C PHE A 70 11.38 -16.70 2.68
N VAL A 71 11.93 -15.56 3.08
CA VAL A 71 11.15 -14.34 3.34
C VAL A 71 10.47 -13.85 2.06
N GLU A 72 11.19 -13.85 0.93
CA GLU A 72 10.64 -13.48 -0.37
C GLU A 72 9.48 -14.39 -0.76
N ILE A 73 9.65 -15.71 -0.67
CA ILE A 73 8.57 -16.66 -1.02
C ILE A 73 7.38 -16.51 -0.08
N ALA A 74 7.61 -16.40 1.23
CA ALA A 74 6.54 -16.23 2.21
C ALA A 74 5.71 -14.97 1.93
N LEU A 75 6.36 -13.84 1.63
CA LEU A 75 5.69 -12.60 1.23
C LEU A 75 4.92 -12.75 -0.09
N GLY A 76 5.52 -13.44 -1.07
CA GLY A 76 4.90 -13.71 -2.35
C GLY A 76 3.59 -14.50 -2.21
N VAL A 77 3.62 -15.60 -1.45
CA VAL A 77 2.44 -16.41 -1.14
C VAL A 77 1.40 -15.59 -0.37
N LEU A 78 1.81 -14.88 0.68
CA LEU A 78 0.93 -14.09 1.54
C LEU A 78 0.14 -13.05 0.72
N LEU A 79 0.82 -12.33 -0.17
CA LEU A 79 0.20 -11.33 -1.04
C LEU A 79 -0.74 -11.96 -2.07
N ILE A 80 -0.35 -13.07 -2.71
CA ILE A 80 -1.20 -13.75 -3.70
C ILE A 80 -2.48 -14.27 -3.07
N VAL A 81 -2.35 -14.98 -1.95
CA VAL A 81 -3.49 -15.49 -1.16
C VAL A 81 -4.35 -14.33 -0.67
N GLY A 82 -3.76 -13.17 -0.41
CA GLY A 82 -4.50 -12.00 0.02
C GLY A 82 -4.76 -11.97 1.52
N LEU A 83 -3.90 -12.62 2.28
CA LEU A 83 -3.91 -12.58 3.75
C LEU A 83 -3.03 -11.41 4.22
N ALA A 84 -3.47 -10.66 5.23
CA ALA A 84 -2.71 -9.54 5.80
C ALA A 84 -2.09 -8.59 4.73
N VAL A 85 -2.84 -8.25 3.68
CA VAL A 85 -2.35 -7.53 2.48
C VAL A 85 -1.65 -6.24 2.84
N ARG A 86 -2.18 -5.51 3.82
CA ARG A 86 -1.58 -4.26 4.29
C ARG A 86 -0.21 -4.48 4.93
N LEU A 87 -0.07 -5.52 5.75
CA LEU A 87 1.22 -5.87 6.35
C LEU A 87 2.20 -6.33 5.29
N GLY A 88 1.78 -7.22 4.38
CA GLY A 88 2.60 -7.68 3.26
C GLY A 88 3.10 -6.54 2.38
N ALA A 89 2.25 -5.54 2.09
CA ALA A 89 2.63 -4.35 1.32
C ALA A 89 3.58 -3.42 2.09
N VAL A 90 3.41 -3.25 3.41
CA VAL A 90 4.35 -2.47 4.21
C VAL A 90 5.72 -3.14 4.27
N VAL A 91 5.76 -4.45 4.57
CA VAL A 91 7.01 -5.22 4.63
C VAL A 91 7.69 -5.23 3.27
N SER A 92 6.95 -5.46 2.18
CA SER A 92 7.49 -5.38 0.82
C SER A 92 8.13 -4.02 0.54
N GLY A 93 7.46 -2.92 0.90
CA GLY A 93 7.99 -1.56 0.71
C GLY A 93 9.28 -1.32 1.49
N LEU A 94 9.35 -1.81 2.73
CA LEU A 94 10.57 -1.73 3.54
C LEU A 94 11.72 -2.54 2.91
N LEU A 95 11.45 -3.75 2.43
CA LEU A 95 12.47 -4.57 1.77
C LEU A 95 12.99 -3.90 0.48
N PHE A 96 12.10 -3.37 -0.37
CA PHE A 96 12.54 -2.62 -1.56
C PHE A 96 13.36 -1.38 -1.20
N ALA A 97 13.03 -0.70 -0.10
CA ALA A 97 13.83 0.44 0.38
C ALA A 97 15.22 0.00 0.82
N VAL A 98 15.32 -1.12 1.56
CA VAL A 98 16.59 -1.70 1.99
C VAL A 98 17.43 -2.13 0.79
N TYR A 99 16.85 -2.83 -0.18
CA TYR A 99 17.54 -3.22 -1.41
C TYR A 99 18.04 -2.01 -2.20
N THR A 100 17.19 -1.02 -2.42
CA THR A 100 17.57 0.22 -3.12
C THR A 100 18.72 0.92 -2.40
N ALA A 101 18.67 1.05 -1.07
CA ALA A 101 19.73 1.66 -0.28
C ALA A 101 21.04 0.85 -0.34
N ALA A 102 20.97 -0.48 -0.33
CA ALA A 102 22.14 -1.34 -0.46
C ALA A 102 22.82 -1.18 -1.83
N ILE A 103 22.05 -1.12 -2.92
CA ILE A 103 22.55 -0.90 -4.28
C ILE A 103 23.18 0.48 -4.41
N ILE A 104 22.51 1.53 -3.94
CA ILE A 104 23.05 2.90 -3.95
C ILE A 104 24.36 2.96 -3.14
N SER A 105 24.41 2.30 -1.99
CA SER A 105 25.62 2.21 -1.16
C SER A 105 26.76 1.49 -1.89
N ALA A 106 26.49 0.39 -2.58
CA ALA A 106 27.50 -0.32 -3.38
C ALA A 106 28.02 0.56 -4.54
N ALA A 107 27.12 1.24 -5.25
CA ALA A 107 27.47 2.16 -6.33
C ALA A 107 28.31 3.34 -5.82
N ALA A 108 27.94 3.95 -4.69
CA ALA A 108 28.69 5.06 -4.08
C ALA A 108 30.10 4.66 -3.63
N ARG A 109 30.30 3.40 -3.26
CA ARG A 109 31.62 2.82 -2.90
C ARG A 109 32.42 2.34 -4.11
N GLY A 110 31.88 2.48 -5.32
CA GLY A 110 32.53 2.01 -6.55
C GLY A 110 32.67 0.48 -6.65
N LEU A 111 31.85 -0.27 -5.90
CA LEU A 111 31.82 -1.73 -6.02
C LEU A 111 31.26 -2.11 -7.39
N ARG A 112 31.77 -3.20 -7.97
CA ARG A 112 31.26 -3.79 -9.21
C ARG A 112 30.67 -5.15 -8.90
N ILE A 113 29.37 -5.15 -8.64
CA ILE A 113 28.62 -6.32 -8.21
C ILE A 113 27.36 -6.45 -9.04
N ASP A 114 26.92 -7.69 -9.23
CA ASP A 114 25.55 -7.98 -9.63
C ASP A 114 24.72 -8.11 -8.35
N CYS A 115 23.73 -7.22 -8.21
CA CYS A 115 22.93 -7.06 -7.00
C CYS A 115 22.04 -8.28 -6.70
N GLY A 116 21.91 -9.23 -7.64
CA GLY A 116 21.27 -10.51 -7.40
C GLY A 116 19.77 -10.44 -7.12
N CYS A 117 19.11 -9.30 -7.36
CA CYS A 117 17.66 -9.17 -7.12
C CYS A 117 16.85 -10.14 -8.00
N PHE A 118 17.32 -10.39 -9.24
CA PHE A 118 16.78 -11.37 -10.20
C PHE A 118 17.87 -12.23 -10.86
N SER A 119 19.05 -12.27 -10.25
CA SER A 119 20.24 -12.99 -10.73
C SER A 119 20.87 -13.72 -9.53
N THR A 120 21.76 -14.66 -9.78
CA THR A 120 22.58 -15.27 -8.72
C THR A 120 23.53 -14.27 -8.05
N GLY A 121 23.77 -13.12 -8.70
CA GLY A 121 24.57 -12.00 -8.20
C GLY A 121 26.05 -12.30 -7.94
N GLY A 122 26.76 -11.38 -7.28
CA GLY A 122 28.16 -11.53 -6.86
C GLY A 122 29.11 -10.51 -7.49
N ASP A 123 30.41 -10.66 -7.25
CA ASP A 123 31.43 -9.77 -7.81
C ASP A 123 31.52 -9.91 -9.34
N LEU A 124 31.56 -8.78 -10.04
CA LEU A 124 31.68 -8.71 -11.50
C LEU A 124 33.14 -8.50 -11.91
N THR A 125 33.51 -9.04 -13.07
CA THR A 125 34.80 -8.76 -13.69
C THR A 125 34.87 -7.30 -14.16
N ALA A 126 36.09 -6.78 -14.38
CA ALA A 126 36.33 -5.40 -14.78
C ALA A 126 35.72 -5.01 -16.15
N GLU A 127 35.30 -5.99 -16.94
CA GLU A 127 34.73 -5.81 -18.28
C GLU A 127 33.21 -5.99 -18.31
N ALA A 128 32.62 -6.58 -17.26
CA ALA A 128 31.19 -6.83 -17.20
C ALA A 128 30.40 -5.55 -16.88
N PRO A 129 29.30 -5.27 -17.60
CA PRO A 129 28.48 -4.08 -17.36
C PRO A 129 27.75 -4.18 -16.01
N THR A 130 27.70 -3.06 -15.29
CA THR A 130 26.90 -2.94 -14.05
C THR A 130 25.50 -2.41 -14.38
N HIS A 131 24.45 -3.08 -13.89
CA HIS A 131 23.05 -2.72 -14.19
C HIS A 131 22.36 -1.87 -13.10
N TYR A 132 23.11 -1.16 -12.26
CA TYR A 132 22.57 -0.45 -11.09
C TYR A 132 21.38 0.46 -11.36
N THR A 133 21.43 1.25 -12.43
CA THR A 133 20.34 2.18 -12.77
C THR A 133 19.03 1.45 -13.03
N GLN A 134 19.07 0.32 -13.74
CA GLN A 134 17.89 -0.48 -14.04
C GLN A 134 17.31 -1.11 -12.77
N GLU A 135 18.18 -1.65 -11.91
CA GLU A 135 17.78 -2.24 -10.63
C GLU A 135 17.13 -1.18 -9.71
N ILE A 136 17.74 0.00 -9.57
CA ILE A 136 17.21 1.11 -8.75
C ILE A 136 15.86 1.59 -9.28
N VAL A 137 15.71 1.77 -10.60
CA VAL A 137 14.45 2.23 -11.20
C VAL A 137 13.34 1.22 -10.96
N ARG A 138 13.61 -0.07 -11.16
CA ARG A 138 12.65 -1.15 -10.92
C ARG A 138 12.25 -1.20 -9.45
N ASP A 139 13.22 -1.21 -8.53
CA ASP A 139 12.94 -1.33 -7.10
C ASP A 139 12.21 -0.09 -6.57
N SER A 140 12.52 1.10 -7.11
CA SER A 140 11.78 2.34 -6.81
C SER A 140 10.33 2.28 -7.31
N ALA A 141 10.10 1.75 -8.50
CA ALA A 141 8.74 1.57 -9.03
C ALA A 141 7.94 0.56 -8.19
N LEU A 142 8.56 -0.55 -7.78
CA LEU A 142 7.95 -1.55 -6.91
C LEU A 142 7.69 -1.00 -5.51
N LEU A 143 8.59 -0.17 -4.97
CA LEU A 143 8.39 0.53 -3.70
C LEU A 143 7.18 1.45 -3.75
N ILE A 144 7.03 2.24 -4.82
CA ILE A 144 5.86 3.12 -5.00
C ILE A 144 4.59 2.28 -5.12
N ALA A 145 4.60 1.21 -5.91
CA ALA A 145 3.48 0.27 -6.03
C ALA A 145 3.08 -0.32 -4.67
N SER A 146 4.07 -0.70 -3.86
CA SER A 146 3.87 -1.23 -2.51
C SER A 146 3.27 -0.19 -1.56
N ALA A 147 3.75 1.06 -1.62
CA ALA A 147 3.23 2.16 -0.81
C ALA A 147 1.77 2.51 -1.18
N LEU A 148 1.45 2.53 -2.47
CA LEU A 148 0.08 2.74 -2.95
C LEU A 148 -0.86 1.62 -2.49
N LEU A 149 -0.41 0.35 -2.57
CA LEU A 149 -1.18 -0.79 -2.09
C LEU A 149 -1.38 -0.76 -0.57
N ALA A 150 -0.36 -0.34 0.19
CA ALA A 150 -0.47 -0.17 1.64
C ALA A 150 -1.42 0.97 2.04
N ARG A 151 -1.46 2.06 1.25
CA ARG A 151 -2.36 3.20 1.46
C ARG A 151 -3.81 2.85 1.11
N TRP A 152 -4.04 2.01 0.10
CA TRP A 152 -5.37 1.63 -0.40
C TRP A 152 -5.52 0.10 -0.58
N PRO A 153 -5.67 -0.67 0.53
CA PRO A 153 -5.74 -2.14 0.48
C PRO A 153 -7.09 -2.72 -0.04
N ASN A 154 -7.89 -1.96 -0.78
CA ASN A 154 -9.28 -2.29 -1.16
C ASN A 154 -9.41 -3.28 -2.33
N GLY A 155 -8.75 -4.45 -2.26
CA GLY A 155 -8.83 -5.51 -3.28
C GLY A 155 -10.08 -6.41 -3.13
N PHE A 156 -10.54 -7.01 -4.25
CA PHE A 156 -11.76 -7.84 -4.32
C PHE A 156 -11.55 -9.28 -3.79
N LEU A 157 -10.31 -9.64 -3.45
CA LEU A 157 -9.85 -11.01 -3.11
C LEU A 157 -9.09 -11.06 -1.78
N ALA A 158 -9.22 -10.06 -0.92
CA ALA A 158 -8.57 -10.11 0.40
C ALA A 158 -9.36 -11.07 1.29
N VAL A 159 -8.81 -12.25 1.58
CA VAL A 159 -9.38 -13.21 2.54
C VAL A 159 -9.59 -12.54 3.91
N ASP A 160 -8.77 -11.54 4.20
CA ASP A 160 -8.90 -10.61 5.33
C ASP A 160 -10.32 -10.03 5.48
N GLN A 161 -11.00 -9.70 4.38
CA GLN A 161 -12.36 -9.15 4.41
C GLN A 161 -13.43 -10.21 4.72
N LEU A 162 -13.18 -11.48 4.40
CA LEU A 162 -14.10 -12.57 4.70
C LEU A 162 -14.05 -12.96 6.18
N LEU A 163 -12.85 -12.93 6.79
CA LEU A 163 -12.66 -13.17 8.22
C LEU A 163 -13.14 -12.02 9.11
N THR A 164 -13.05 -10.77 8.64
CA THR A 164 -13.43 -9.58 9.44
C THR A 164 -14.90 -9.21 9.30
N ARG A 165 -15.73 -10.05 8.65
CA ARG A 165 -17.17 -9.75 8.49
C ARG A 165 -17.84 -9.78 9.87
N PRO A 166 -18.37 -8.66 10.38
CA PRO A 166 -19.03 -8.66 11.68
C PRO A 166 -20.23 -9.60 11.59
N THR A 167 -20.28 -10.62 12.44
CA THR A 167 -21.50 -11.39 12.67
C THR A 167 -22.56 -10.38 13.09
N GLN A 168 -23.60 -10.18 12.29
CA GLN A 168 -24.74 -9.42 12.78
C GLN A 168 -25.26 -10.16 14.03
N PRO A 169 -25.45 -9.47 15.17
CA PRO A 169 -26.11 -10.09 16.31
C PRO A 169 -27.41 -10.73 15.81
N PRO A 170 -27.79 -11.93 16.31
CA PRO A 170 -29.09 -12.51 16.02
C PRO A 170 -30.16 -11.43 16.17
N LEU A 171 -31.03 -11.32 15.17
CA LEU A 171 -32.26 -10.57 15.32
C LEU A 171 -33.02 -11.29 16.43
N ASP A 172 -33.17 -10.65 17.59
CA ASP A 172 -34.10 -11.10 18.60
C ASP A 172 -35.49 -10.91 17.98
N ASP A 173 -36.00 -12.00 17.40
CA ASP A 173 -37.38 -12.14 16.96
C ASP A 173 -38.27 -12.21 18.22
N ASP A 174 -38.42 -11.08 18.92
CA ASP A 174 -39.53 -10.91 19.85
C ASP A 174 -40.76 -10.56 19.00
N GLU A 175 -41.40 -11.62 18.49
CA GLU A 175 -42.84 -11.63 18.23
C GLU A 175 -43.61 -11.21 19.50
N ASP A 176 -44.79 -10.62 19.29
CA ASP A 176 -45.84 -10.32 20.28
C ASP A 176 -45.85 -8.90 20.89
N ASP A 177 -46.35 -7.89 20.15
CA ASP A 177 -47.50 -7.06 20.59
C ASP A 177 -47.92 -6.05 19.50
N TYR A 178 -48.93 -6.36 18.68
CA TYR A 178 -49.65 -5.37 17.87
C TYR A 178 -51.13 -5.75 17.73
N LEU A 179 -51.86 -5.60 18.83
CA LEU A 179 -53.31 -5.30 18.80
C LEU A 179 -53.51 -3.81 19.06
N GLY A 180 -53.96 -3.06 18.06
CA GLY A 180 -54.37 -1.65 18.25
C GLY A 180 -54.72 -0.88 16.97
N SER A 181 -56.00 -0.89 16.61
CA SER A 181 -56.76 0.16 15.89
C SER A 181 -56.27 1.60 16.21
N THR A 182 -56.28 2.64 15.38
CA THR A 182 -57.11 3.06 14.22
C THR A 182 -56.39 4.18 13.45
N ASP A 183 -56.94 4.47 12.27
CA ASP A 183 -56.99 5.76 11.56
C ASP A 183 -55.84 6.17 10.66
N GLY A 184 -56.26 6.57 9.46
CA GLY A 184 -55.44 6.74 8.28
C GLY A 184 -54.95 8.15 8.05
N THR A 185 -53.92 8.26 7.22
CA THR A 185 -53.82 9.29 6.18
C THR A 185 -52.70 8.92 5.21
N THR A 186 -52.99 9.13 3.93
CA THR A 186 -52.11 8.98 2.78
C THR A 186 -51.01 10.03 2.75
N VAL A 187 -49.73 9.62 2.61
CA VAL A 187 -48.61 10.46 2.13
C VAL A 187 -47.63 9.52 1.41
N GLU A 188 -47.67 9.50 0.07
CA GLU A 188 -46.66 10.10 -0.84
C GLU A 188 -45.39 9.26 -1.01
N LYS A 189 -45.10 8.91 -2.28
CA LYS A 189 -43.86 8.29 -2.75
C LYS A 189 -42.68 9.24 -2.53
N ASP A 190 -41.47 8.71 -2.31
CA ASP A 190 -40.29 8.98 -3.16
C ASP A 190 -38.98 8.36 -2.61
N ASN A 191 -38.34 7.58 -3.49
CA ASN A 191 -36.91 7.49 -3.80
C ASN A 191 -35.79 7.70 -2.75
N ALA A 192 -34.83 6.77 -2.84
CA ALA A 192 -33.38 6.98 -2.93
C ALA A 192 -32.53 7.21 -1.65
N ALA A 193 -31.61 6.25 -1.48
CA ALA A 193 -30.14 6.41 -1.38
C ALA A 193 -29.47 7.09 -0.16
N ALA A 194 -28.35 6.44 0.21
CA ALA A 194 -27.07 6.99 0.66
C ALA A 194 -26.81 7.13 2.17
N GLY A 195 -25.53 6.93 2.51
CA GLY A 195 -24.92 7.17 3.82
C GLY A 195 -24.01 6.02 4.26
N THR A 196 -22.89 5.71 3.58
CA THR A 196 -21.56 6.23 3.94
C THR A 196 -21.44 6.80 5.36
N ALA A 197 -20.99 5.98 6.31
CA ALA A 197 -20.40 6.44 7.55
C ALA A 197 -18.88 6.24 7.47
N GLN A 198 -18.24 7.23 6.87
CA GLN A 198 -16.88 7.63 7.22
C GLN A 198 -16.93 8.14 8.67
N THR A 199 -15.98 7.78 9.52
CA THR A 199 -15.74 8.58 10.72
C THR A 199 -14.24 8.79 10.89
N ASP A 200 -13.90 10.07 10.81
CA ASP A 200 -12.61 10.70 11.05
C ASP A 200 -12.02 10.35 12.41
N LEU A 201 -10.69 10.32 12.49
CA LEU A 201 -10.01 11.23 13.41
C LEU A 201 -8.52 11.41 13.05
N THR A 202 -8.09 12.68 13.11
CA THR A 202 -6.72 13.22 13.16
C THR A 202 -5.98 13.51 11.85
N ALA A 203 -6.26 14.70 11.27
CA ALA A 203 -5.24 15.55 10.66
C ALA A 203 -5.76 17.00 10.51
N ALA A 204 -5.33 17.92 11.36
CA ALA A 204 -5.24 19.34 11.03
C ALA A 204 -4.34 20.07 12.05
N ALA A 205 -3.21 20.61 11.57
CA ALA A 205 -2.80 22.00 11.80
C ALA A 205 -1.36 22.25 11.32
N VAL A 206 -1.20 22.72 10.07
CA VAL A 206 -0.13 23.66 9.68
C VAL A 206 -0.73 24.61 8.63
N ALA A 207 -0.87 25.90 8.97
CA ALA A 207 -1.20 27.03 8.07
C ALA A 207 -0.31 28.21 8.53
N ASP A 208 0.71 28.59 7.76
CA ASP A 208 0.73 29.60 6.68
C ASP A 208 0.62 31.06 7.20
N PRO A 209 1.72 31.85 7.27
CA PRO A 209 1.78 33.11 7.98
C PRO A 209 1.58 34.40 7.16
N ASP A 210 1.19 34.37 5.88
CA ASP A 210 1.37 35.55 5.01
C ASP A 210 0.10 36.08 4.30
N ARG A 211 -0.84 36.67 5.06
CA ARG A 211 -1.96 37.43 4.45
C ARG A 211 -2.30 38.73 5.18
N PRO A 212 -2.00 39.91 4.61
CA PRO A 212 -2.48 41.20 5.10
C PRO A 212 -3.72 41.69 4.33
N GLY A 213 -4.54 42.48 5.02
CA GLY A 213 -5.30 43.58 4.42
C GLY A 213 -6.79 43.31 4.15
N ALA A 214 -7.65 43.85 5.02
CA ALA A 214 -8.92 44.45 4.61
C ALA A 214 -9.26 45.55 5.61
N GLY A 215 -9.15 46.79 5.16
CA GLY A 215 -9.49 47.98 5.94
C GLY A 215 -10.94 48.42 5.79
N THR A 216 -11.14 49.67 6.21
CA THR A 216 -12.38 50.48 6.13
C THR A 216 -13.43 50.07 7.20
N THR A 217 -14.10 50.95 7.96
CA THR A 217 -14.26 52.41 7.87
C THR A 217 -14.78 52.96 9.21
N ARG A 218 -14.38 54.21 9.50
CA ARG A 218 -15.16 55.33 10.10
C ARG A 218 -15.59 55.33 11.59
N ALA A 219 -15.04 56.34 12.25
CA ALA A 219 -15.70 57.45 12.94
C ALA A 219 -16.51 57.17 14.22
N GLY A 220 -16.04 57.78 15.32
CA GLY A 220 -16.83 57.96 16.54
C GLY A 220 -16.01 58.67 17.61
N THR A 221 -16.36 59.93 17.83
CA THR A 221 -15.74 60.95 18.67
C THR A 221 -15.85 60.63 20.18
N VAL A 222 -15.15 61.46 20.98
CA VAL A 222 -15.42 61.84 22.39
C VAL A 222 -14.49 61.22 23.46
N GLY A 223 -13.76 62.10 24.17
CA GLY A 223 -13.81 62.06 25.64
C GLY A 223 -12.53 61.89 26.46
N LYS A 224 -11.67 62.93 26.47
CA LYS A 224 -11.07 63.61 27.64
C LYS A 224 -10.79 62.84 28.97
N ARG A 225 -9.62 63.20 29.55
CA ARG A 225 -9.16 63.13 30.98
C ARG A 225 -8.31 61.88 31.26
N ARG A 226 -7.12 61.95 31.86
CA ARG A 226 -6.43 62.96 32.67
C ARG A 226 -4.93 62.76 32.51
#